data_AF-A0AAD9ESL8-F1
#
_entry.id   AF-A0AAD9ESL8-F1
#
_cell.length_a   1.000
_cell.length_b   1.000
_cell.length_c   1.000
_cell.angle_alpha   90.00
_cell.angle_beta   90.00
_cell.angle_gamma   90.00
#
_symmetry.space_group_name_H-M   'P 1'
#
loop_
_entity.id
_entity.type
_entity.pdbx_description
1 polymer ?
#
loop_
_entity_poly.entity_id
_entity_poly.type
_entity_poly.pdbx_seq_one_letter_code
_entity_poly.pdbx_strand_id
1 'polypeptide(L)'
;MDVVTRWNSSLDMLERYLEQQQAIAATLLSAEVRRNAREIDTLEPADITDAEDMVRLLSPLKKATTVLCDESRPTVSLIVPLKHMIEQSMAQCDEDSSTIAQMKRAILKDFTDRYQGEQNKFLQESTALDPRFRSLHQLNDSQREDVFDRLKLKATQMQNQVHI
;
A
#
# COMPACT_ATOMS: atom_id res chain seq x y z
N MET A 1 26.98 4.74 7.06
CA MET A 1 25.79 4.37 7.86
C MET A 1 24.61 4.51 6.92
N ASP A 2 24.02 3.38 6.53
CA ASP A 2 22.84 3.37 5.70
C ASP A 2 21.69 3.95 6.55
N VAL A 3 21.23 5.14 6.22
CA VAL A 3 20.07 5.73 6.87
C VAL A 3 18.89 4.88 6.42
N VAL A 4 18.09 4.34 7.35
CA VAL A 4 16.86 3.61 6.99
C VAL A 4 15.96 4.57 6.22
N THR A 5 16.08 4.57 4.89
CA THR A 5 15.22 5.36 4.03
C THR A 5 13.85 4.72 4.07
N ARG A 6 12.80 5.55 4.16
CA ARG A 6 11.42 5.08 4.03
C ARG A 6 11.30 4.32 2.71
N TRP A 7 10.52 3.24 2.68
CA TRP A 7 10.29 2.40 1.49
C TRP A 7 9.93 3.19 0.22
N ASN A 8 9.30 4.37 0.39
CA ASN A 8 9.02 5.32 -0.69
C ASN A 8 10.29 5.73 -1.45
N SER A 9 11.42 5.97 -0.77
CA SER A 9 12.67 6.36 -1.41
C SER A 9 13.28 5.22 -2.24
N SER A 10 13.14 3.96 -1.80
CA SER A 10 13.54 2.81 -2.60
C SER A 10 12.67 2.68 -3.86
N LEU A 11 11.36 2.92 -3.73
CA LEU A 11 10.46 2.97 -4.88
C LEU A 11 10.79 4.15 -5.82
N ASP A 12 11.03 5.34 -5.28
CA ASP A 12 11.46 6.53 -6.05
C ASP A 12 12.74 6.23 -6.84
N MET A 13 13.68 5.52 -6.24
CA MET A 13 14.92 5.11 -6.90
C MET A 13 14.65 4.18 -8.09
N LEU A 14 13.80 3.16 -7.92
CA LEU A 14 13.43 2.24 -9.00
C LEU A 14 12.70 2.97 -10.13
N GLU A 15 11.72 3.82 -9.79
CA GLU A 15 11.01 4.67 -10.77
C GLU A 15 11.99 5.53 -11.58
N ARG A 16 12.94 6.17 -10.89
CA ARG A 16 13.93 7.04 -11.53
C ARG A 16 14.93 6.28 -12.39
N TYR A 17 15.35 5.10 -11.93
CA TYR A 17 16.22 4.21 -12.70
C TYR A 17 15.54 3.79 -14.01
N LEU A 18 14.28 3.31 -13.95
CA LEU A 18 13.52 2.90 -15.13
C LEU A 18 13.31 4.07 -16.11
N GLU A 19 13.01 5.27 -15.61
CA GLU A 19 12.90 6.48 -16.44
C GLU A 19 14.21 6.81 -17.17
N GLN A 20 15.36 6.59 -16.52
CA GLN A 20 16.68 6.93 -17.05
C GLN A 20 17.41 5.75 -17.70
N GLN A 21 16.78 4.58 -17.80
CA GLN A 21 17.42 3.33 -18.19
C GLN A 21 18.23 3.45 -19.49
N GLN A 22 17.67 4.09 -20.51
CA GLN A 22 18.35 4.26 -21.81
C GLN A 22 19.59 5.17 -21.71
N ALA A 23 19.49 6.27 -20.94
CA ALA A 23 20.60 7.19 -20.74
C ALA A 23 21.72 6.55 -19.92
N ILE A 24 21.34 5.77 -18.89
CA ILE A 24 22.28 4.99 -18.07
C ILE A 24 22.98 3.96 -18.97
N ALA A 25 22.23 3.16 -19.73
CA ALA A 25 22.78 2.16 -20.64
C ALA A 25 23.76 2.79 -21.65
N ALA A 26 23.37 3.89 -22.31
CA ALA A 26 24.24 4.59 -23.27
C ALA A 26 25.54 5.09 -22.61
N THR A 27 25.46 5.61 -21.38
CA THR A 27 26.61 6.08 -20.62
C THR A 27 27.57 4.94 -20.27
N LEU A 28 27.02 3.80 -19.81
CA LEU A 28 27.81 2.61 -19.46
C LEU A 28 28.47 1.96 -20.69
N LEU A 29 27.90 2.15 -21.89
CA LEU A 29 28.49 1.71 -23.16
C LEU A 29 29.56 2.67 -23.71
N SER A 30 29.71 3.87 -23.14
CA SER A 30 30.65 4.87 -23.65
C SER A 30 32.12 4.45 -23.50
N ALA A 31 32.95 4.84 -24.47
CA ALA A 31 34.38 4.51 -24.49
C ALA A 31 35.19 5.19 -23.37
N GLU A 32 34.64 6.25 -22.78
CA GLU A 32 35.25 6.93 -21.62
C GLU A 32 35.05 6.11 -20.35
N VAL A 33 33.82 5.67 -20.08
CA VAL A 33 33.49 4.86 -18.90
C VAL A 33 34.14 3.47 -18.99
N ARG A 34 34.07 2.82 -20.15
CA ARG A 34 34.66 1.49 -20.37
C ARG A 34 36.20 1.47 -20.33
N ARG A 35 36.87 2.59 -20.57
CA ARG A 35 38.35 2.66 -20.41
C ARG A 35 38.78 2.68 -18.95
N ASN A 36 37.93 3.21 -18.08
CA ASN A 36 38.26 3.45 -16.67
C ASN A 36 37.70 2.38 -15.73
N ALA A 37 36.66 1.63 -16.15
CA ALA A 37 36.07 0.53 -15.39
C ALA A 37 36.44 -0.82 -16.04
N ARG A 38 37.10 -1.70 -15.27
CA ARG A 38 37.50 -3.04 -15.74
C ARG A 38 36.30 -3.99 -15.87
N GLU A 39 35.31 -3.85 -15.00
CA GLU A 39 34.04 -4.58 -15.00
C GLU A 39 32.94 -3.59 -14.61
N ILE A 40 31.86 -3.58 -15.38
CA ILE A 40 30.65 -2.81 -15.11
C ILE A 40 29.54 -3.83 -15.00
N ASP A 41 29.10 -4.13 -13.79
CA ASP A 41 27.89 -4.91 -13.59
C ASP A 41 26.68 -4.06 -13.97
N THR A 42 25.88 -4.59 -14.89
CA THR A 42 24.65 -3.97 -15.36
C THR A 42 23.49 -4.92 -15.10
N LEU A 43 22.32 -4.35 -14.84
CA LEU A 43 21.10 -5.12 -14.69
C LEU A 43 20.78 -5.89 -15.98
N GLU A 44 20.44 -7.17 -15.81
CA GLU A 44 19.98 -8.03 -16.88
C GLU A 44 18.53 -7.68 -17.27
N PRO A 45 18.04 -8.11 -18.45
CA PRO A 45 16.64 -7.91 -18.83
C PRO A 45 15.64 -8.45 -17.80
N ALA A 46 16.01 -9.52 -17.08
CA ALA A 46 15.20 -10.09 -16.01
C ALA A 46 15.10 -9.13 -14.80
N ASP A 47 16.21 -8.51 -14.39
CA ASP A 47 16.24 -7.54 -13.29
C ASP A 47 15.41 -6.29 -13.61
N ILE A 48 15.44 -5.85 -14.87
CA ILE A 48 14.63 -4.71 -15.33
C ILE A 48 13.14 -5.06 -15.27
N THR A 49 12.76 -6.24 -15.74
CA THR A 49 11.37 -6.73 -15.65
C THR A 49 10.91 -6.80 -14.19
N ASP A 50 11.73 -7.37 -13.31
CA ASP A 50 11.42 -7.43 -11.88
C ASP A 50 11.26 -6.03 -11.27
N ALA A 51 12.11 -5.06 -11.64
CA ALA A 51 11.99 -3.67 -11.20
C ALA A 51 10.68 -3.02 -11.70
N GLU A 52 10.30 -3.23 -12.96
CA GLU A 52 9.03 -2.74 -13.52
C GLU A 52 7.83 -3.30 -12.76
N ASP A 53 7.83 -4.61 -12.48
CA ASP A 53 6.76 -5.27 -11.76
C ASP A 53 6.70 -4.83 -10.29
N MET A 54 7.86 -4.64 -9.63
CA MET A 54 7.93 -4.07 -8.28
C MET A 54 7.34 -2.65 -8.23
N VAL A 55 7.70 -1.79 -9.19
CA VAL A 55 7.15 -0.44 -9.30
C VAL A 55 5.63 -0.49 -9.50
N ARG A 56 5.15 -1.36 -10.39
CA ARG A 56 3.71 -1.56 -10.62
C ARG A 56 2.99 -2.01 -9.35
N LEU A 57 3.57 -2.95 -8.61
CA LEU A 57 3.01 -3.49 -7.36
C LEU A 57 2.96 -2.44 -6.25
N LEU A 58 4.02 -1.66 -6.07
CA LEU A 58 4.16 -0.74 -4.94
C LEU A 58 3.53 0.65 -5.20
N SER A 59 3.33 1.03 -6.46
CA SER A 59 2.72 2.32 -6.84
C SER A 59 1.35 2.59 -6.18
N PRO A 60 0.39 1.63 -6.15
CA PRO A 60 -0.89 1.81 -5.46
C PRO A 60 -0.73 2.07 -3.95
N LEU A 61 0.21 1.38 -3.29
CA LEU A 61 0.49 1.58 -1.86
C LEU A 61 1.05 2.99 -1.59
N LYS A 62 1.88 3.51 -2.51
CA LYS A 62 2.47 4.86 -2.37
C LYS A 62 1.39 5.91 -2.49
N LYS A 63 0.52 5.77 -3.48
CA LYS A 63 -0.67 6.63 -3.67
C LYS A 63 -1.60 6.58 -2.45
N ALA A 64 -1.91 5.39 -1.94
CA ALA A 64 -2.74 5.24 -0.73
C ALA A 64 -2.11 5.92 0.48
N THR A 65 -0.79 5.77 0.67
CA THR A 65 -0.05 6.43 1.75
C THR A 65 -0.11 7.96 1.63
N THR A 66 0.10 8.50 0.43
CA THR A 66 -0.02 9.95 0.20
C THR A 66 -1.41 10.48 0.53
N VAL A 67 -2.47 9.75 0.14
CA VAL A 67 -3.86 10.11 0.47
C VAL A 67 -4.11 10.06 1.98
N LEU A 68 -3.59 9.04 2.68
CA LEU A 68 -3.76 8.89 4.12
C LEU A 68 -2.97 9.92 4.94
N CYS A 69 -1.87 10.45 4.38
CA CYS A 69 -1.07 11.51 4.97
C CYS A 69 -1.61 12.92 4.70
N ASP A 70 -2.78 13.08 4.08
CA ASP A 70 -3.43 14.38 3.90
C ASP A 70 -3.89 14.95 5.25
N GLU A 71 -3.33 16.08 5.66
CA GLU A 71 -3.65 16.75 6.92
C GLU A 71 -4.91 17.63 6.83
N SER A 72 -5.39 17.93 5.61
CA SER A 72 -6.49 18.87 5.41
C SER A 72 -7.87 18.28 5.75
N ARG A 73 -7.99 16.95 5.83
CA ARG A 73 -9.27 16.24 6.05
C ARG A 73 -9.04 14.96 6.85
N PRO A 74 -9.99 14.52 7.70
CA PRO A 74 -9.88 13.23 8.37
C PRO A 74 -9.76 12.08 7.38
N THR A 75 -8.69 11.29 7.48
CA THR A 75 -8.41 10.16 6.57
C THR A 75 -8.73 8.79 7.17
N VAL A 76 -9.10 8.72 8.46
CA VAL A 76 -9.36 7.46 9.17
C VAL A 76 -10.45 6.59 8.52
N SER A 77 -11.48 7.21 7.95
CA SER A 77 -12.56 6.51 7.24
C SER A 77 -12.13 5.91 5.89
N LEU A 78 -10.96 6.30 5.37
CA LEU A 78 -10.40 5.77 4.12
C LEU A 78 -9.61 4.48 4.33
N ILE A 79 -9.20 4.19 5.57
CA ILE A 79 -8.29 3.08 5.87
C ILE A 79 -8.91 1.73 5.49
N VAL A 80 -10.16 1.46 5.88
CA VAL A 80 -10.81 0.17 5.59
C VAL A 80 -11.08 -0.02 4.09
N PRO A 81 -11.64 0.96 3.35
CA PRO A 81 -11.79 0.86 1.89
C PRO A 81 -10.44 0.68 1.16
N LEU A 82 -9.42 1.46 1.51
CA LEU A 82 -8.10 1.37 0.88
C LEU A 82 -7.43 0.03 1.16
N LYS A 83 -7.50 -0.46 2.40
CA LYS A 83 -7.02 -1.80 2.76
C LYS A 83 -7.67 -2.86 1.87
N HIS A 84 -9.00 -2.84 1.76
CA HIS A 84 -9.72 -3.81 0.94
C HIS A 84 -9.30 -3.74 -0.53
N MET A 85 -9.19 -2.54 -1.10
CA MET A 85 -8.73 -2.36 -2.49
C MET A 85 -7.30 -2.90 -2.71
N ILE A 86 -6.40 -2.64 -1.76
CA ILE A 86 -5.03 -3.17 -1.83
C ILE A 86 -5.05 -4.69 -1.74
N GLU A 87 -5.81 -5.29 -0.81
CA GLU A 87 -5.94 -6.74 -0.69
C GLU A 87 -6.43 -7.39 -1.99
N GLN A 88 -7.43 -6.80 -2.65
CA GLN A 88 -7.91 -7.26 -3.96
C GLN A 88 -6.82 -7.16 -5.04
N SER A 89 -6.07 -6.05 -5.07
CA SER A 89 -4.99 -5.85 -6.05
C SER A 89 -3.78 -6.79 -5.83
N MET A 90 -3.65 -7.33 -4.61
CA MET A 90 -2.56 -8.21 -4.20
C MET A 90 -2.94 -9.70 -4.28
N ALA A 91 -4.09 -10.03 -4.86
CA ALA A 91 -4.47 -11.41 -5.11
C ALA A 91 -3.39 -12.15 -5.90
N GLN A 92 -3.19 -13.43 -5.57
CA GLN A 92 -2.21 -14.28 -6.27
C GLN A 92 -2.63 -14.42 -7.73
N CYS A 93 -1.67 -14.24 -8.63
CA CYS A 93 -1.81 -14.47 -10.06
C CYS A 93 -0.80 -15.51 -10.50
N ASP A 94 -1.21 -16.46 -11.35
CA ASP A 94 -0.30 -17.50 -11.88
C ASP A 94 0.80 -16.91 -12.78
N GLU A 95 0.59 -15.69 -13.29
CA GLU A 95 1.56 -14.95 -14.09
C GLU A 95 2.58 -14.18 -13.23
N ASP A 96 2.42 -14.13 -11.90
CA ASP A 96 3.36 -13.42 -11.03
C ASP A 96 4.73 -14.10 -11.02
N SER A 97 5.81 -13.31 -11.13
CA SER A 97 7.15 -13.82 -10.85
C SER A 97 7.27 -14.28 -9.39
N SER A 98 8.24 -15.18 -9.11
CA SER A 98 8.49 -15.65 -7.74
C SER A 98 8.69 -14.48 -6.76
N THR A 99 9.40 -13.44 -7.20
CA THR A 99 9.66 -12.22 -6.46
C THR A 99 8.36 -11.49 -6.12
N ILE A 100 7.50 -11.25 -7.11
CA ILE A 100 6.21 -10.55 -6.94
C ILE A 100 5.26 -11.34 -6.06
N ALA A 101 5.17 -12.65 -6.25
CA ALA A 101 4.33 -13.52 -5.43
C ALA A 101 4.77 -13.49 -3.95
N GLN A 102 6.07 -13.45 -3.67
CA GLN A 102 6.60 -13.30 -2.32
C GLN A 102 6.29 -11.92 -1.72
N MET A 103 6.44 -10.85 -2.49
CA MET A 103 6.11 -9.49 -2.04
C MET A 103 4.62 -9.34 -1.72
N LYS A 104 3.73 -9.78 -2.62
CA LYS A 104 2.27 -9.82 -2.37
C LYS A 104 1.95 -10.56 -1.08
N ARG A 105 2.53 -11.73 -0.87
CA ARG A 105 2.32 -12.53 0.35
C ARG A 105 2.81 -11.80 1.60
N ALA A 106 3.96 -11.15 1.55
CA ALA A 106 4.50 -10.39 2.67
C ALA A 106 3.61 -9.20 3.03
N ILE A 107 3.13 -8.45 2.04
CA ILE A 107 2.22 -7.30 2.21
C ILE A 107 0.89 -7.76 2.81
N LEU A 108 0.27 -8.80 2.25
CA LEU A 108 -1.00 -9.34 2.75
C LEU A 108 -0.90 -9.86 4.19
N LYS A 109 0.23 -10.50 4.53
CA LYS A 109 0.50 -10.96 5.89
C LYS A 109 0.58 -9.79 6.87
N ASP A 110 1.35 -8.74 6.52
CA ASP A 110 1.49 -7.55 7.38
C ASP A 110 0.14 -6.87 7.63
N PHE A 111 -0.73 -6.78 6.62
CA PHE A 111 -2.09 -6.27 6.78
C PHE A 111 -2.95 -7.16 7.68
N THR A 112 -2.86 -8.47 7.50
CA THR A 112 -3.61 -9.41 8.34
C THR A 112 -3.23 -9.25 9.80
N ASP A 113 -1.95 -9.10 10.12
CA ASP A 113 -1.46 -9.01 11.49
C ASP A 113 -1.77 -7.65 12.15
N ARG A 114 -1.74 -6.55 11.39
CA ARG A 114 -1.94 -5.19 11.94
C ARG A 114 -3.40 -4.80 12.14
N TYR A 115 -4.32 -5.29 11.31
CA TYR A 115 -5.72 -4.87 11.29
C TYR A 115 -6.63 -5.88 11.98
N GLN A 116 -6.37 -6.16 13.26
CA GLN A 116 -7.13 -7.10 14.08
C GLN A 116 -7.73 -6.44 15.33
N GLY A 117 -8.64 -7.17 15.98
CA GLY A 117 -9.18 -6.80 17.30
C GLY A 117 -9.92 -5.47 17.31
N GLU A 118 -9.79 -4.76 18.43
CA GLU A 118 -10.52 -3.51 18.70
C GLU A 118 -10.14 -2.37 17.75
N GLN A 119 -8.88 -2.32 17.30
CA GLN A 119 -8.43 -1.32 16.32
C GLN A 119 -9.22 -1.46 15.01
N ASN A 120 -9.39 -2.69 14.52
CA ASN A 120 -10.18 -2.93 13.31
C ASN A 120 -11.65 -2.56 13.49
N LYS A 121 -12.25 -2.85 14.65
CA LYS A 121 -13.64 -2.44 14.96
C LYS A 121 -13.80 -0.92 14.93
N PHE A 122 -12.86 -0.18 15.51
CA PHE A 122 -12.84 1.28 15.49
C PHE A 122 -12.72 1.83 14.06
N LEU A 123 -11.87 1.23 13.23
CA LEU A 123 -11.70 1.63 11.83
C LEU A 123 -12.97 1.36 11.01
N GLN A 124 -13.64 0.23 11.22
CA GLN A 124 -14.92 -0.09 10.57
C GLN A 124 -16.01 0.90 10.95
N GLU A 125 -16.13 1.25 12.23
CA GLU A 125 -17.08 2.25 12.72
C GLU A 125 -16.78 3.64 12.13
N SER A 126 -15.51 4.05 12.13
CA SER A 126 -15.06 5.31 11.52
C SER A 126 -15.39 5.37 10.02
N THR A 127 -15.25 4.25 9.33
CA THR A 127 -15.62 4.11 7.91
C THR A 127 -17.12 4.22 7.71
N ALA A 128 -17.92 3.57 8.57
CA ALA A 128 -19.38 3.56 8.48
C ALA A 128 -20.02 4.93 8.74
N LEU A 129 -19.37 5.76 9.57
CA LEU A 129 -19.77 7.13 9.87
C LEU A 129 -19.49 8.10 8.71
N ASP A 130 -18.63 7.74 7.77
CA ASP A 130 -18.41 8.51 6.55
C ASP A 130 -19.50 8.18 5.52
N PRO A 131 -20.33 9.14 5.10
CA PRO A 131 -21.42 8.90 4.15
C PRO A 131 -20.96 8.25 2.84
N ARG A 132 -19.70 8.49 2.43
CA ARG A 132 -19.12 7.91 1.20
C ARG A 132 -18.93 6.40 1.28
N PHE A 133 -18.79 5.85 2.49
CA PHE A 133 -18.46 4.44 2.72
C PHE A 133 -19.47 3.73 3.61
N ARG A 134 -20.62 4.35 3.88
CA ARG A 134 -21.67 3.84 4.77
C ARG A 134 -22.14 2.43 4.41
N SER A 135 -22.12 2.06 3.12
CA SER A 135 -22.55 0.73 2.68
C SER A 135 -21.61 -0.40 3.11
N LEU A 136 -20.34 -0.11 3.45
CA LEU A 136 -19.33 -1.09 3.86
C LEU A 136 -19.30 -2.32 2.93
N HIS A 137 -19.20 -2.09 1.61
CA HIS A 137 -19.23 -3.17 0.60
C HIS A 137 -18.13 -4.23 0.80
N GLN A 138 -17.05 -3.87 1.47
CA GLN A 138 -15.94 -4.77 1.80
C GLN A 138 -16.26 -5.79 2.92
N LEU A 139 -17.39 -5.63 3.62
CA LEU A 139 -17.83 -6.52 4.69
C LEU A 139 -19.04 -7.35 4.25
N ASN A 140 -19.17 -8.55 4.82
CA ASN A 140 -20.38 -9.35 4.67
C ASN A 140 -21.54 -8.79 5.51
N ASP A 141 -22.75 -9.30 5.28
CA ASP A 141 -23.97 -8.74 5.91
C ASP A 141 -23.94 -8.83 7.44
N SER A 142 -23.45 -9.94 8.00
CA SER A 142 -23.33 -10.12 9.45
C SER A 142 -22.32 -9.15 10.08
N GLN A 143 -21.16 -8.96 9.44
CA GLN A 143 -20.17 -7.98 9.88
C GLN A 143 -20.70 -6.55 9.79
N ARG A 144 -21.46 -6.23 8.74
CA ARG A 144 -22.08 -4.91 8.56
C ARG A 144 -23.09 -4.64 9.67
N GLU A 145 -23.94 -5.61 9.99
CA GLU A 145 -24.93 -5.51 11.07
C GLU A 145 -24.24 -5.26 12.43
N ASP A 146 -23.22 -6.05 12.76
CA ASP A 146 -22.41 -5.90 13.97
C ASP A 146 -21.78 -4.49 14.09
N VAL A 147 -21.24 -3.93 13.01
CA VAL A 147 -20.73 -2.54 13.01
C VAL A 147 -21.83 -1.54 13.36
N PHE A 148 -23.00 -1.66 12.75
CA PHE A 148 -24.10 -0.73 13.02
C PHE A 148 -24.69 -0.90 14.42
N ASP A 149 -24.72 -2.10 14.98
CA ASP A 149 -25.20 -2.34 16.33
C ASP A 149 -24.26 -1.73 17.39
N ARG A 150 -22.93 -1.84 17.20
CA ARG A 150 -21.97 -1.14 18.05
C ARG A 150 -22.15 0.38 17.98
N LEU A 151 -22.38 0.93 16.79
CA LEU A 151 -22.62 2.36 16.60
C LEU A 151 -23.91 2.82 17.30
N LYS A 152 -25.01 2.07 17.17
CA LYS A 152 -26.27 2.35 17.88
C LYS A 152 -26.07 2.33 19.40
N LEU A 153 -25.36 1.33 19.91
CA LEU A 153 -25.07 1.21 21.34
C LEU A 153 -24.29 2.43 21.85
N LYS A 154 -23.24 2.83 21.13
CA LYS A 154 -22.44 4.03 21.45
C LYS A 154 -23.28 5.32 21.40
N ALA A 155 -24.15 5.47 20.39
CA ALA A 155 -25.04 6.62 20.27
C ALA A 155 -26.00 6.73 21.47
N THR A 156 -26.62 5.61 21.88
CA THR A 156 -27.50 5.57 23.06
C THR A 156 -26.75 5.91 24.35
N GLN A 157 -25.52 5.40 24.52
CA GLN A 157 -24.68 5.72 25.68
C GLN A 157 -24.34 7.21 25.75
N MET A 158 -24.00 7.83 24.61
CA MET A 158 -23.71 9.27 24.55
C MET A 158 -24.96 10.10 24.87
N GLN A 159 -26.13 9.72 24.36
CA GLN A 159 -27.38 10.42 24.64
C GLN A 159 -27.74 10.41 26.13
N ASN A 160 -27.51 9.28 26.82
CA ASN A 160 -27.73 9.18 28.26
C ASN A 160 -26.73 9.99 29.10
N GLN A 161 -25.54 10.28 28.58
CA GLN A 161 -24.53 11.11 29.25
C GLN A 161 -24.79 12.61 29.12
N VAL A 162 -25.48 13.05 28.05
CA VAL A 162 -25.83 14.47 27.83
C VAL A 162 -27.01 14.94 28.69
N HIS A 163 -27.76 14.00 29.28
CA HIS A 163 -28.94 14.27 30.10
C HIS A 163 -28.71 14.15 31.62
N ILE A 164 -27.44 14.10 32.05
CA ILE A 164 -26.99 14.19 33.46
C ILE A 164 -26.26 15.52 33.62
#